data_AF-A0A258F6Q6-F1
#
_entry.id   AF-A0A258F6Q6-F1
#
_cell.length_a   1.000
_cell.length_b   1.000
_cell.length_c   1.000
_cell.angle_alpha   90.00
_cell.angle_beta   90.00
_cell.angle_gamma   90.00
#
_symmetry.space_group_name_H-M   'P 1'
#
loop_
_entity.id
_entity.type
_entity.pdbx_description
1 polymer ?
#
loop_
_entity_poly.entity_id
_entity_poly.type
_entity_poly.pdbx_seq_one_letter_code
_entity_poly.pdbx_strand_id
1 'polypeptide(L)'
;MSSTQPDWAAIDQDPRFQALHKKKTTFLWGLMLFSTAYYFLLPVGAAYFQDLFKIKVWGPVNVGILFALSEFIVAWTIAGIYARRANREYDTMAAEIVRDARSIGGAK
;
A
#
# COMPACT_ATOMS: atom_id res chain seq x y z
N MET A 1 25.14 -26.74 -14.79
CA MET A 1 24.87 -26.64 -13.35
C MET A 1 23.42 -26.22 -13.20
N SER A 2 22.52 -27.17 -12.96
CA SER A 2 21.10 -26.91 -12.75
C SER A 2 20.96 -26.13 -11.45
N SER A 3 20.51 -24.88 -11.50
CA SER A 3 20.17 -24.13 -10.30
C SER A 3 19.06 -24.89 -9.59
N THR A 4 19.33 -25.44 -8.40
CA THR A 4 18.31 -25.98 -7.51
C THR A 4 17.31 -24.86 -7.25
N GLN A 5 16.16 -24.90 -7.94
CA GLN A 5 15.13 -23.89 -7.73
C GLN A 5 14.60 -24.02 -6.30
N PRO A 6 14.32 -22.90 -5.61
CA PRO A 6 13.62 -22.94 -4.33
C PRO A 6 12.30 -23.70 -4.47
N ASP A 7 11.96 -24.52 -3.47
CA ASP A 7 10.64 -25.13 -3.40
C ASP A 7 9.61 -24.05 -3.00
N TRP A 8 9.02 -23.40 -4.01
CA TRP A 8 8.05 -22.33 -3.82
C TRP A 8 6.82 -22.77 -3.04
N ALA A 9 6.42 -24.05 -3.14
CA ALA A 9 5.29 -24.58 -2.39
C ALA A 9 5.63 -24.74 -0.91
N ALA A 10 6.84 -25.20 -0.59
CA ALA A 10 7.32 -25.26 0.79
C ALA A 10 7.48 -23.86 1.41
N ILE A 11 7.95 -22.87 0.63
CA ILE A 11 8.07 -21.48 1.08
C ILE A 11 6.70 -20.84 1.31
N ASP A 12 5.73 -21.08 0.43
CA ASP A 12 4.36 -20.58 0.61
C ASP A 12 3.72 -21.15 1.89
N GLN A 13 4.00 -22.41 2.21
CA GLN A 13 3.52 -23.04 3.46
C GLN A 13 4.31 -22.63 4.72
N ASP A 14 5.44 -21.92 4.59
CA ASP A 14 6.24 -21.48 5.74
C ASP A 14 5.42 -20.48 6.59
N PRO A 15 5.25 -20.73 7.90
CA PRO A 15 4.50 -19.83 8.79
C PRO A 15 5.00 -18.38 8.79
N ARG A 16 6.30 -18.15 8.58
CA ARG A 16 6.91 -16.81 8.49
C ARG A 16 6.47 -16.09 7.23
N PHE A 17 6.40 -16.81 6.10
CA PHE A 17 5.89 -16.26 4.85
C PHE A 17 4.42 -15.89 4.97
N GLN A 18 3.60 -16.77 5.55
CA GLN A 18 2.19 -16.49 5.79
C GLN A 18 2.00 -15.29 6.74
N ALA A 19 2.84 -15.15 7.77
CA ALA A 19 2.82 -13.99 8.66
C ALA A 19 3.20 -12.68 7.93
N LEU A 20 4.24 -12.71 7.09
CA LEU A 20 4.64 -11.57 6.24
C LEU A 20 3.51 -11.18 5.29
N HIS A 21 2.95 -12.15 4.57
CA HIS A 21 1.88 -11.96 3.61
C HIS A 21 0.65 -11.36 4.29
N LYS A 22 0.18 -11.95 5.40
CA LYS A 22 -0.98 -11.43 6.15
C LYS A 22 -0.76 -9.98 6.62
N LYS A 23 0.41 -9.67 7.18
CA LYS A 23 0.74 -8.31 7.65
C LYS A 23 0.73 -7.30 6.51
N LYS A 24 1.42 -7.61 5.40
CA LYS A 24 1.51 -6.74 4.23
C LYS A 24 0.14 -6.51 3.61
N THR A 25 -0.61 -7.58 3.40
CA THR A 25 -1.94 -7.54 2.78
C THR A 25 -2.92 -6.77 3.63
N THR A 26 -2.99 -7.00 4.95
CA THR A 26 -3.88 -6.23 5.85
C THR A 26 -3.58 -4.73 5.81
N PHE A 27 -2.30 -4.36 5.82
CA PHE A 27 -1.87 -2.97 5.75
C PHE A 27 -2.23 -2.32 4.41
N LEU A 28 -1.98 -3.02 3.30
CA LEU A 28 -2.32 -2.56 1.96
C LEU A 28 -3.83 -2.39 1.77
N TRP A 29 -4.64 -3.34 2.25
CA TRP A 29 -6.10 -3.22 2.20
C TRP A 29 -6.60 -2.01 2.99
N GLY A 30 -6.00 -1.72 4.16
CA GLY A 30 -6.32 -0.52 4.93
C GLY A 30 -6.00 0.77 4.17
N LEU A 31 -4.80 0.85 3.58
CA LEU A 31 -4.40 1.99 2.75
C LEU A 31 -5.31 2.16 1.52
N MET A 32 -5.67 1.05 0.88
CA MET A 32 -6.53 1.04 -0.29
C MET A 32 -7.95 1.51 0.05
N LEU A 33 -8.53 1.04 1.16
CA LEU A 33 -9.85 1.48 1.58
C LEU A 33 -9.86 2.98 1.89
N PHE A 34 -8.85 3.46 2.62
CA PHE A 34 -8.69 4.87 2.90
C PHE A 34 -8.52 5.71 1.63
N SER A 35 -7.62 5.33 0.73
CA SER A 35 -7.37 6.07 -0.50
C SER A 35 -8.59 6.08 -1.41
N THR A 36 -9.25 4.93 -1.55
CA THR A 36 -10.50 4.80 -2.32
C THR A 36 -11.57 5.73 -1.76
N ALA A 37 -11.82 5.67 -0.45
CA ALA A 37 -12.81 6.53 0.18
C ALA A 37 -12.48 8.01 -0.05
N TYR A 38 -11.23 8.43 0.22
CA TYR A 38 -10.81 9.82 0.09
C TYR A 38 -10.91 10.35 -1.34
N TYR A 39 -10.41 9.60 -2.33
CA TYR A 39 -10.38 10.05 -3.73
C TYR A 39 -11.78 10.07 -4.36
N PHE A 40 -12.66 9.16 -3.94
CA PHE A 40 -14.07 9.20 -4.38
C PHE A 40 -14.85 10.36 -3.75
N LEU A 41 -14.36 11.00 -2.69
CA LEU A 41 -14.99 12.22 -2.17
C LEU A 41 -14.92 13.37 -3.17
N LEU A 42 -13.95 13.40 -4.09
CA LEU A 42 -13.87 14.45 -5.11
C LEU A 42 -15.05 14.41 -6.09
N PRO A 43 -15.33 13.32 -6.83
CA PRO A 43 -16.49 13.26 -7.72
C PRO A 43 -17.82 13.32 -6.95
N VAL A 44 -17.90 12.73 -5.75
CA VAL A 44 -19.11 12.82 -4.90
C VAL A 44 -19.34 14.27 -4.45
N GLY A 45 -18.30 14.95 -3.99
CA GLY A 45 -18.32 16.36 -3.62
C GLY A 45 -18.70 17.26 -4.79
N ALA A 46 -18.11 17.02 -5.96
CA ALA A 46 -18.42 17.78 -7.18
C ALA A 46 -19.85 17.56 -7.68
N ALA A 47 -20.41 16.35 -7.52
CA ALA A 47 -21.76 16.04 -7.98
C ALA A 47 -22.84 16.54 -7.01
N TYR A 48 -22.67 16.30 -5.71
CA TYR A 48 -23.71 16.51 -4.70
C TYR A 48 -23.49 17.74 -3.81
N PHE A 49 -22.25 18.23 -3.66
CA PHE A 49 -21.88 19.35 -2.79
C PHE A 49 -21.30 20.52 -3.59
N GLN A 50 -21.97 20.85 -4.70
CA GLN A 50 -21.52 21.89 -5.63
C GLN A 50 -21.34 23.25 -4.97
N ASP A 51 -22.22 23.62 -4.03
CA ASP A 51 -22.14 24.92 -3.36
C ASP A 51 -20.85 25.05 -2.56
N LEU A 52 -20.42 23.98 -1.88
CA LEU A 52 -19.14 23.92 -1.19
C LEU A 52 -17.97 23.99 -2.19
N PHE A 53 -18.01 23.21 -3.26
CA PHE A 53 -16.93 23.15 -4.25
C PHE A 53 -16.75 24.45 -5.03
N LYS A 54 -17.81 25.27 -5.14
CA LYS A 54 -17.79 26.58 -5.79
C LYS A 54 -17.32 27.72 -4.88
N ILE A 55 -17.20 27.51 -3.57
CA ILE A 55 -16.72 28.55 -2.64
C ILE A 55 -15.31 28.98 -3.06
N LYS A 56 -15.18 30.25 -3.44
CA LYS A 56 -13.91 30.84 -3.81
C LYS A 56 -13.08 31.10 -2.55
N VAL A 57 -11.80 30.72 -2.61
CA VAL A 57 -10.82 30.97 -1.55
C VAL A 57 -9.96 32.16 -1.92
N TRP A 58 -9.37 32.15 -3.12
CA TRP A 58 -8.54 33.25 -3.61
C TRP A 58 -8.50 33.29 -5.14
N GLY A 59 -8.85 34.43 -5.72
CA GLY A 59 -8.90 34.60 -7.17
C GLY A 59 -9.78 33.53 -7.83
N PRO A 60 -9.24 32.75 -8.80
CA PRO A 60 -9.97 31.65 -9.43
C PRO A 60 -9.97 30.35 -8.60
N VAL A 61 -9.20 30.27 -7.52
CA VAL A 61 -9.08 29.06 -6.68
C VAL A 61 -10.32 28.91 -5.80
N ASN A 62 -10.96 27.76 -5.90
CA ASN A 62 -12.09 27.37 -5.06
C ASN A 62 -11.75 26.14 -4.21
N VAL A 63 -12.65 25.79 -3.30
CA VAL A 63 -12.49 24.62 -2.41
C VAL A 63 -12.33 23.33 -3.20
N GLY A 64 -13.03 23.17 -4.34
CA GLY A 64 -12.88 21.98 -5.18
C GLY A 64 -11.47 21.81 -5.74
N ILE A 65 -10.83 22.89 -6.20
CA ILE A 65 -9.44 22.89 -6.67
C ILE A 65 -8.49 22.57 -5.51
N LEU A 66 -8.71 23.14 -4.33
CA LEU A 66 -7.90 22.83 -3.15
C LEU A 66 -8.02 21.36 -2.74
N PHE A 67 -9.23 20.78 -2.81
CA PHE A 67 -9.45 19.38 -2.54
C PHE A 67 -8.73 18.50 -3.57
N ALA A 68 -8.82 18.82 -4.86
CA ALA A 68 -8.07 18.13 -5.92
C ALA A 68 -6.55 18.18 -5.68
N LEU A 69 -6.02 19.33 -5.28
CA LEU A 69 -4.59 19.47 -4.95
C LEU A 69 -4.21 18.66 -3.70
N SER A 70 -5.12 18.54 -2.73
CA SER A 70 -4.89 17.74 -1.52
C SER A 70 -4.71 16.25 -1.84
N GLU A 71 -5.35 15.74 -2.89
CA GLU A 71 -5.20 14.33 -3.30
C GLU A 71 -3.74 13.99 -3.61
N PHE A 72 -3.00 14.88 -4.27
CA PHE A 72 -1.57 14.68 -4.55
C PHE A 72 -0.73 14.57 -3.28
N ILE A 73 -1.01 15.45 -2.30
CA ILE A 73 -0.33 15.40 -0.99
C ILE A 73 -0.64 14.08 -0.28
N VAL A 74 -1.89 13.62 -0.34
CA VAL A 74 -2.31 12.33 0.22
C VAL A 74 -1.61 11.17 -0.50
N ALA A 75 -1.49 11.18 -1.83
CA ALA A 75 -0.76 10.15 -2.58
C ALA A 75 0.70 10.04 -2.12
N TRP A 76 1.42 11.16 -2.06
CA TRP A 76 2.81 11.16 -1.59
C TRP A 76 2.94 10.72 -0.14
N THR A 77 1.99 11.13 0.70
CA THR A 77 1.93 10.71 2.11
C THR A 77 1.75 9.19 2.22
N ILE A 78 0.80 8.61 1.48
CA ILE A 78 0.57 7.16 1.42
C ILE A 78 1.82 6.43 0.94
N ALA A 79 2.43 6.91 -0.16
CA ALA A 79 3.65 6.32 -0.70
C ALA A 79 4.81 6.36 0.31
N GLY A 80 5.01 7.48 1.00
CA GLY A 80 6.03 7.64 2.03
C GLY A 80 5.80 6.76 3.26
N ILE A 81 4.55 6.68 3.73
CA ILE A 81 4.15 5.79 4.83
C ILE A 81 4.41 4.33 4.46
N TYR A 82 4.01 3.92 3.25
CA TYR A 82 4.23 2.57 2.75
C TYR A 82 5.72 2.26 2.63
N ALA A 83 6.52 3.13 2.00
CA ALA A 83 7.97 2.93 1.84
C ALA A 83 8.67 2.78 3.20
N ARG A 84 8.33 3.65 4.17
CA ARG A 84 8.90 3.55 5.53
C ARG A 84 8.53 2.26 6.23
N ARG A 85 7.29 1.78 6.09
CA ARG A 85 6.84 0.52 6.68
C ARG A 85 7.51 -0.68 6.01
N ALA A 86 7.59 -0.68 4.68
CA ALA A 86 8.21 -1.74 3.90
C ALA A 86 9.68 -1.92 4.28
N ASN A 87 10.45 -0.83 4.25
CA ASN A 87 11.89 -0.85 4.53
C ASN A 87 12.23 -1.28 5.96
N ARG A 88 11.34 -1.01 6.94
CA ARG A 88 11.62 -1.30 8.35
C ARG A 88 11.16 -2.69 8.81
N GLU A 89 10.17 -3.27 8.15
CA GLU A 89 9.52 -4.49 8.65
C GLU A 89 9.47 -5.58 7.58
N TYR A 90 8.93 -5.27 6.40
CA TYR A 90 8.72 -6.28 5.36
C TYR A 90 10.03 -6.76 4.75
N ASP A 91 10.98 -5.86 4.52
CA ASP A 91 12.28 -6.21 3.94
C ASP A 91 13.10 -7.09 4.89
N THR A 92 13.06 -6.83 6.20
CA THR A 92 13.72 -7.67 7.21
C THR A 92 13.12 -9.07 7.24
N MET A 93 11.79 -9.18 7.30
CA MET A 93 11.10 -10.47 7.28
C MET A 93 11.36 -11.26 5.99
N ALA A 94 11.37 -10.57 4.83
CA ALA A 94 11.66 -11.19 3.55
C ALA A 94 13.11 -11.69 3.48
N ALA A 95 14.07 -10.90 3.98
CA ALA A 95 15.49 -11.28 4.00
C ALA A 95 15.74 -12.55 4.84
N GLU A 96 15.04 -12.72 5.97
CA GLU A 96 15.11 -13.92 6.78
C GLU A 96 14.60 -15.16 6.03
N ILE A 97 13.46 -15.04 5.35
CA ILE A 97 12.88 -16.14 4.55
C ILE A 97 13.80 -16.50 3.38
N VAL A 98 14.33 -15.51 2.66
CA VAL A 98 15.23 -15.71 1.52
C VAL A 98 16.54 -16.38 1.95
N ARG A 99 17.11 -16.00 3.10
CA ARG A 99 18.32 -16.64 3.66
C ARG A 99 18.10 -18.12 3.92
N ASP A 100 16.93 -18.49 4.42
CA ASP A 100 16.59 -19.85 4.80
C ASP A 100 15.85 -20.61 3.67
N ALA A 101 15.66 -20.01 2.50
CA ALA A 101 14.91 -20.58 1.38
C ALA A 101 15.45 -21.92 0.87
N ARG A 102 16.75 -22.19 1.08
CA ARG A 102 17.37 -23.48 0.70
C ARG A 102 17.14 -24.60 1.72
N SER A 103 16.85 -24.26 2.98
CA SER A 103 16.54 -25.25 4.03
C SER A 103 15.04 -25.52 4.11
N ILE A 104 14.20 -24.55 3.73
CA ILE A 104 12.75 -24.73 3.55
C ILE A 104 12.53 -25.66 2.34
N GLY A 105 12.21 -26.93 2.59
CA GLY A 105 12.00 -27.95 1.55
C GLY A 105 13.22 -28.83 1.24
N GLY A 106 14.36 -28.63 1.92
CA GLY A 106 15.60 -29.40 1.73
C GLY A 106 15.59 -30.83 2.31
N ALA A 107 14.45 -31.30 2.80
CA ALA A 107 14.27 -32.67 3.28
C ALA A 107 13.61 -33.54 2.20
N LYS A 108 14.38 -33.90 1.17
CA LYS A 108 14.13 -35.08 0.35
C LYS A 108 15.44 -35.75 -0.02
#